data_AF-A0A381VIS6-F1
#
_entry.id   AF-A0A381VIS6-F1
#
_cell.length_a   1.000
_cell.length_b   1.000
_cell.length_c   1.000
_cell.angle_alpha   90.00
_cell.angle_beta   90.00
_cell.angle_gamma   90.00
#
_symmetry.space_group_name_H-M   'P 1'
#
loop_
_entity.id
_entity.type
_entity.pdbx_description
1 polymer ?
#
loop_
_entity_poly.entity_id
_entity_poly.type
_entity_poly.pdbx_seq_one_letter_code
_entity_poly.pdbx_strand_id
1 'polypeptide(L)'
;AQGGGIAVMEALHDKDKIPNGELPIWPVVEDKAKDTDDHAGLHVLRLCQFARADWLAEANHGLRKDLEDKIVLFPFFDSVSLGIALEADKASGRHYDTLEDCVMEIEELKDELSMIVMTQTSTGRERWDTPEVKTGTGRKSRLRKDRYSSLIMANMSARHLLVEKPTVEDGAFGGFAQNNASAFSNDKLFNGPAWFTEKTQNLY
;
A
#
# COMPACT_ATOMS: atom_id res chain seq x y z
N ALA A 1 18.52 5.49 4.01
CA ALA A 1 17.97 5.20 5.35
C ALA A 1 18.87 5.82 6.40
N GLN A 2 18.37 6.14 7.60
CA GLN A 2 19.20 6.63 8.71
C GLN A 2 19.49 5.48 9.68
N GLY A 3 20.70 5.43 10.22
CA GLY A 3 21.16 4.59 11.35
C GLY A 3 20.49 3.23 11.52
N GLY A 4 19.34 3.19 12.20
CA GLY A 4 18.61 1.96 12.50
C GLY A 4 18.22 1.14 11.26
N GLY A 5 17.79 1.77 10.17
CA GLY A 5 17.44 1.03 8.95
C GLY A 5 18.64 0.38 8.26
N ILE A 6 19.84 0.95 8.44
CA ILE A 6 21.09 0.39 7.92
C ILE A 6 21.50 -0.81 8.79
N ALA A 7 21.39 -0.69 10.11
CA ALA A 7 21.71 -1.79 11.02
C ALA A 7 20.81 -3.02 10.78
N VAL A 8 19.52 -2.82 10.48
CA VAL A 8 18.62 -3.93 10.12
C VAL A 8 19.02 -4.55 8.79
N MET A 9 19.34 -3.74 7.77
CA MET A 9 19.84 -4.25 6.49
C MET A 9 21.13 -5.07 6.67
N GLU A 10 22.08 -4.60 7.49
CA GLU A 10 23.31 -5.32 7.84
C GLU A 10 23.05 -6.65 8.52
N ALA A 11 22.09 -6.68 9.45
CA ALA A 11 21.72 -7.92 10.15
C ALA A 11 21.09 -8.96 9.21
N LEU A 12 20.39 -8.55 8.16
CA LEU A 12 19.67 -9.44 7.24
C LEU A 12 20.58 -10.18 6.23
N HIS A 13 21.84 -9.79 6.11
CA HIS A 13 22.84 -10.48 5.28
C HIS A 13 24.04 -11.01 6.08
N ASP A 14 23.96 -10.96 7.41
CA ASP A 14 24.98 -11.45 8.30
C ASP A 14 24.99 -12.99 8.32
N LYS A 15 25.97 -13.58 7.64
CA LYS A 15 26.10 -15.04 7.46
C LYS A 15 26.21 -15.80 8.79
N ASP A 16 26.69 -15.15 9.84
CA ASP A 16 26.84 -15.78 11.16
C ASP A 16 25.49 -15.90 11.90
N LYS A 17 24.49 -15.11 11.50
CA LYS A 17 23.15 -15.07 12.11
C LYS A 17 22.07 -15.75 11.28
N ILE A 18 22.38 -16.14 10.04
CA ILE A 18 21.44 -16.78 9.13
C ILE A 18 21.34 -18.28 9.46
N PRO A 19 20.13 -18.81 9.74
CA PRO A 19 19.91 -20.23 9.96
C PRO A 19 20.26 -21.08 8.73
N ASN A 20 20.62 -22.35 8.97
CA ASN A 20 20.88 -23.30 7.89
C ASN A 20 19.66 -23.46 6.98
N GLY A 21 19.82 -23.15 5.69
CA GLY A 21 18.78 -23.25 4.67
C GLY A 21 18.17 -21.92 4.24
N GLU A 22 18.52 -20.81 4.88
CA GLU A 22 18.09 -19.47 4.48
C GLU A 22 19.12 -18.76 3.61
N LEU A 23 18.65 -17.85 2.76
CA LEU A 23 19.47 -17.02 1.88
C LEU A 23 19.58 -15.59 2.45
N PRO A 24 20.73 -14.93 2.32
CA PRO A 24 20.87 -13.53 2.74
C PRO A 24 19.92 -12.65 1.92
N ILE A 25 19.37 -11.63 2.59
CA ILE A 25 18.44 -10.69 1.98
C ILE A 25 19.17 -9.38 1.67
N TRP A 26 19.15 -9.00 0.40
CA TRP A 26 19.80 -7.82 -0.15
C TRP A 26 18.80 -6.76 -0.62
N PRO A 27 19.23 -5.49 -0.71
CA PRO A 27 18.46 -4.45 -1.37
C PRO A 27 18.03 -4.83 -2.79
N VAL A 28 16.85 -4.36 -3.18
CA VAL A 28 16.36 -4.49 -4.57
C VAL A 28 17.35 -3.81 -5.51
N VAL A 29 17.69 -4.49 -6.61
CA VAL A 29 18.52 -3.96 -7.69
C VAL A 29 17.76 -2.85 -8.39
N GLU A 30 18.35 -1.66 -8.45
CA GLU A 30 17.80 -0.47 -9.10
C GLU A 30 18.58 -0.18 -10.39
N ASP A 31 18.10 0.75 -11.22
CA ASP A 31 18.78 1.15 -12.48
C ASP A 31 20.22 1.62 -12.28
N LYS A 32 20.53 2.14 -11.08
CA LYS A 32 21.88 2.50 -10.68
C LYS A 32 22.52 1.32 -9.97
N ALA A 33 23.57 0.79 -10.58
CA ALA A 33 24.39 -0.26 -10.00
C ALA A 33 24.86 0.13 -8.59
N LYS A 34 24.61 -0.76 -7.63
CA LYS A 34 25.09 -0.68 -6.25
C LYS A 34 26.04 -1.83 -5.99
N ASP A 35 26.93 -1.63 -5.02
CA ASP A 35 27.90 -2.65 -4.61
C ASP A 35 27.22 -3.95 -4.10
N THR A 36 25.96 -3.87 -3.68
CA THR A 36 25.20 -5.02 -3.18
C THR A 36 24.63 -5.92 -4.27
N ASP A 37 24.61 -5.48 -5.53
CA ASP A 37 23.86 -6.15 -6.60
C ASP A 37 24.52 -7.45 -7.08
N ASP A 38 25.84 -7.59 -6.89
CA ASP A 38 26.61 -8.78 -7.28
C ASP A 38 26.60 -9.88 -6.20
N HIS A 39 25.95 -9.66 -5.05
CA HIS A 39 25.92 -10.62 -3.96
C HIS A 39 24.87 -11.71 -4.18
N ALA A 40 25.25 -12.97 -3.96
CA ALA A 40 24.30 -14.08 -4.00
C ALA A 40 23.28 -13.97 -2.84
N GLY A 41 21.98 -13.96 -3.16
CA GLY A 41 20.89 -13.90 -2.20
C GLY A 41 19.57 -13.42 -2.80
N LEU A 42 18.63 -13.03 -1.93
CA LEU A 42 17.31 -12.52 -2.32
C LEU A 42 17.33 -10.99 -2.33
N HIS A 43 17.19 -10.38 -3.50
CA HIS A 43 17.16 -8.92 -3.68
C HIS A 43 15.76 -8.34 -3.51
N VAL A 44 15.18 -8.49 -2.32
CA VAL A 44 13.79 -8.11 -2.03
C VAL A 44 13.66 -6.97 -1.02
N LEU A 45 14.77 -6.50 -0.45
CA LEU A 45 14.74 -5.48 0.60
C LEU A 45 14.56 -4.08 0.00
N ARG A 46 13.43 -3.44 0.31
CA ARG A 46 13.18 -2.03 -0.04
C ARG A 46 13.26 -1.17 1.21
N LEU A 47 14.23 -0.26 1.25
CA LEU A 47 14.43 0.61 2.41
C LEU A 47 13.52 1.84 2.36
N CYS A 48 12.82 2.12 3.45
CA CYS A 48 12.07 3.37 3.62
C CYS A 48 13.04 4.57 3.78
N GLN A 49 12.80 5.65 3.04
CA GLN A 49 13.72 6.80 2.94
C GLN A 49 13.13 8.10 3.51
N PHE A 50 12.69 8.10 4.78
CA PHE A 50 12.13 9.29 5.44
C PHE A 50 13.01 10.55 5.43
N ALA A 51 14.34 10.38 5.35
CA ALA A 51 15.27 11.50 5.28
C ALA A 51 15.22 12.25 3.93
N ARG A 52 14.68 11.63 2.88
CA ARG A 52 14.52 12.27 1.58
C ARG A 52 13.18 12.99 1.54
N ALA A 53 13.24 14.29 1.27
CA ALA A 53 12.06 15.13 1.14
C ALA A 53 11.11 14.62 0.05
N ASP A 54 11.65 14.18 -1.10
CA ASP A 54 10.85 13.66 -2.21
C ASP A 54 10.04 12.43 -1.82
N TRP A 55 10.67 11.47 -1.12
CA TRP A 55 9.99 10.26 -0.67
C TRP A 55 8.88 10.59 0.33
N LEU A 56 9.15 11.51 1.27
CA LEU A 56 8.16 11.94 2.26
C LEU A 56 6.98 12.64 1.60
N ALA A 57 7.23 13.49 0.60
CA ALA A 57 6.20 14.19 -0.16
C ALA A 57 5.36 13.22 -0.98
N GLU A 58 6.00 12.35 -1.74
CA GLU A 58 5.34 11.33 -2.55
C GLU A 58 4.46 10.41 -1.69
N ALA A 59 4.96 9.94 -0.55
CA ALA A 59 4.22 9.05 0.32
C ALA A 59 3.00 9.73 0.95
N ASN A 60 3.12 11.01 1.32
CA ASN A 60 2.00 11.81 1.85
C ASN A 60 0.92 12.10 0.82
N HIS A 61 1.31 12.64 -0.33
CA HIS A 61 0.38 12.92 -1.43
C HIS A 61 -0.24 11.63 -1.97
N GLY A 62 0.54 10.54 -1.99
CA GLY A 62 0.07 9.20 -2.32
C GLY A 62 -1.02 8.73 -1.37
N LEU A 63 -0.79 8.77 -0.06
CA LEU A 63 -1.80 8.42 0.93
C LEU A 63 -3.07 9.27 0.81
N ARG A 64 -2.91 10.59 0.60
CA ARG A 64 -4.05 11.48 0.37
C ARG A 64 -4.87 11.04 -0.84
N LYS A 65 -4.21 10.76 -1.97
CA LYS A 65 -4.88 10.28 -3.17
C LYS A 65 -5.61 8.95 -2.91
N ASP A 66 -4.95 8.00 -2.25
CA ASP A 66 -5.52 6.67 -2.01
C ASP A 66 -6.72 6.73 -1.04
N LEU A 67 -6.78 7.73 -0.15
CA LEU A 67 -7.96 8.05 0.65
C LEU A 67 -9.08 8.68 -0.19
N GLU A 68 -8.76 9.63 -1.07
CA GLU A 68 -9.72 10.27 -1.98
C GLU A 68 -10.35 9.26 -2.96
N ASP A 69 -9.53 8.33 -3.48
CA ASP A 69 -9.92 7.24 -4.39
C ASP A 69 -10.61 6.06 -3.67
N LYS A 70 -10.74 6.12 -2.33
CA LYS A 70 -11.34 5.06 -1.48
C LYS A 70 -10.62 3.70 -1.59
N ILE A 71 -9.33 3.72 -1.89
CA ILE A 71 -8.47 2.53 -1.88
C ILE A 71 -8.11 2.19 -0.43
N VAL A 72 -7.75 3.21 0.36
CA VAL A 72 -7.52 3.07 1.80
C VAL A 72 -8.79 3.44 2.53
N LEU A 73 -9.30 2.52 3.35
CA LEU A 73 -10.51 2.70 4.16
C LEU A 73 -10.21 2.36 5.61
N PHE A 74 -10.78 3.15 6.51
CA PHE A 74 -10.78 2.82 7.92
C PHE A 74 -12.07 2.07 8.31
N PRO A 75 -11.99 1.15 9.28
CA PRO A 75 -13.18 0.54 9.84
C PRO A 75 -14.09 1.58 10.49
N PHE A 76 -15.39 1.26 10.52
CA PHE A 76 -16.38 2.02 11.27
C PHE A 76 -16.14 1.87 12.77
N PHE A 77 -16.41 2.93 13.53
CA PHE A 77 -16.21 2.94 14.97
C PHE A 77 -17.51 3.27 15.69
N ASP A 78 -18.01 2.28 16.44
CA ASP A 78 -19.21 2.41 17.27
C ASP A 78 -19.19 1.43 18.43
N SER A 79 -20.05 1.68 19.42
CA SER A 79 -20.15 0.87 20.63
C SER A 79 -20.58 -0.57 20.35
N VAL A 80 -21.34 -0.82 19.27
CA VAL A 80 -21.74 -2.17 18.89
C VAL A 80 -20.54 -2.95 18.34
N SER A 81 -19.73 -2.36 17.46
CA SER A 81 -18.53 -3.01 16.93
C SER A 81 -17.52 -3.33 18.04
N LEU A 82 -17.35 -2.44 19.03
CA LEU A 82 -16.50 -2.71 20.20
C LEU A 82 -17.03 -3.89 21.03
N GLY A 83 -18.34 -3.95 21.25
CA GLY A 83 -18.96 -5.09 21.95
C GLY A 83 -18.75 -6.42 21.23
N ILE A 84 -18.84 -6.42 19.90
CA ILE A 84 -18.57 -7.61 19.07
C ILE A 84 -17.09 -8.00 19.16
N ALA A 85 -16.17 -7.03 19.13
CA ALA A 85 -14.74 -7.28 19.26
C ALA A 85 -14.40 -7.94 20.61
N LEU A 86 -14.93 -7.40 21.70
CA LEU A 86 -14.74 -7.93 23.05
C LEU A 86 -15.25 -9.38 23.18
N GLU A 87 -16.43 -9.68 22.65
CA GLU A 87 -16.97 -11.05 22.68
C GLU A 87 -16.15 -12.01 21.80
N ALA A 88 -15.65 -11.55 20.66
CA ALA A 88 -14.75 -12.32 19.81
C ALA A 88 -13.41 -12.62 20.50
N ASP A 89 -12.86 -11.65 21.25
CA ASP A 89 -11.63 -11.82 22.02
C ASP A 89 -11.81 -12.81 23.18
N LYS A 90 -12.94 -12.73 23.90
CA LYS A 90 -13.30 -13.72 24.94
C LYS A 90 -13.47 -15.12 24.35
N ALA A 91 -14.18 -15.23 23.22
CA ALA A 91 -14.42 -16.52 22.57
C ALA A 91 -13.12 -17.16 22.05
N SER A 92 -12.16 -16.35 21.61
CA SER A 92 -10.84 -16.82 21.15
C SER A 92 -9.81 -16.97 22.28
N GLY A 93 -10.12 -16.52 23.50
CA GLY A 93 -9.20 -16.54 24.64
C GLY A 93 -7.96 -15.65 24.42
N ARG A 94 -8.08 -14.59 23.61
CA ARG A 94 -6.96 -13.67 23.34
C ARG A 94 -6.75 -12.73 24.52
N HIS A 95 -5.52 -12.72 25.04
CA HIS A 95 -5.11 -11.87 26.17
C HIS A 95 -4.19 -10.72 25.77
N TYR A 96 -3.58 -10.80 24.59
CA TYR A 96 -2.67 -9.80 24.03
C TYR A 96 -3.07 -9.53 22.58
N ASP A 97 -2.80 -8.32 22.10
CA ASP A 97 -3.17 -7.86 20.75
C ASP A 97 -4.65 -8.17 20.45
N THR A 98 -5.50 -7.75 21.38
CA THR A 98 -6.95 -7.98 21.30
C THR A 98 -7.52 -7.21 20.11
N LEU A 99 -8.65 -7.67 19.58
CA LEU A 99 -9.33 -6.96 18.50
C LEU A 99 -9.82 -5.59 19.00
N GLU A 100 -10.24 -5.50 20.26
CA GLU A 100 -10.57 -4.23 20.90
C GLU A 100 -9.38 -3.26 20.87
N ASP A 101 -8.21 -3.68 21.34
CA ASP A 101 -6.99 -2.84 21.32
C ASP A 101 -6.66 -2.39 19.90
N CYS A 102 -6.75 -3.29 18.91
CA CYS A 102 -6.48 -2.97 17.52
C CYS A 102 -7.44 -1.89 16.97
N VAL A 103 -8.73 -2.00 17.28
CA VAL A 103 -9.72 -0.99 16.86
C VAL A 103 -9.46 0.34 17.54
N MET A 104 -9.12 0.35 18.83
CA MET A 104 -8.77 1.58 19.56
C MET A 104 -7.50 2.24 19.01
N GLU A 105 -6.47 1.45 18.69
CA GLU A 105 -5.24 1.95 18.05
C GLU A 105 -5.50 2.58 16.68
N ILE A 106 -6.46 2.03 15.91
CA ILE A 106 -6.89 2.63 14.63
C ILE A 106 -7.60 3.97 14.86
N GLU A 107 -8.40 4.12 15.90
CA GLU A 107 -9.01 5.42 16.22
C GLU A 107 -7.96 6.44 16.63
N GLU A 108 -7.02 6.08 17.50
CA GLU A 108 -5.94 7.00 17.87
C GLU A 108 -5.05 7.35 16.68
N LEU A 109 -4.87 6.44 15.71
CA LEU A 109 -4.23 6.72 14.43
C LEU A 109 -5.01 7.76 13.61
N LYS A 110 -6.35 7.69 13.56
CA LYS A 110 -7.18 8.68 12.86
C LYS A 110 -7.02 10.07 13.49
N ASP A 111 -7.04 10.14 14.82
CA ASP A 111 -6.81 11.39 15.55
C ASP A 111 -5.44 11.95 15.24
N GLU A 112 -4.39 11.12 15.30
CA GLU A 112 -3.01 11.52 14.98
C GLU A 112 -2.88 12.00 13.53
N LEU A 113 -3.49 11.31 12.57
CA LEU A 113 -3.53 11.69 11.16
C LEU A 113 -4.20 13.07 10.98
N SER A 114 -5.30 13.33 11.69
CA SER A 114 -6.02 14.60 11.61
C SER A 114 -5.24 15.78 12.22
N MET A 115 -4.29 15.50 13.11
CA MET A 115 -3.44 16.50 13.74
C MET A 115 -2.23 16.93 12.90
N ILE A 116 -1.90 16.19 11.84
CA ILE A 116 -0.74 16.49 11.01
C ILE A 116 -0.96 17.78 10.21
N VAL A 117 -0.02 18.71 10.36
CA VAL A 117 -0.02 19.98 9.65
C VAL A 117 1.06 19.96 8.58
N MET A 118 0.65 20.27 7.34
CA MET A 118 1.56 20.52 6.24
C MET A 118 2.06 21.97 6.29
N THR A 119 3.37 22.15 6.29
CA THR A 119 4.04 23.45 6.21
C THR A 119 5.05 23.43 5.06
N GLN A 120 5.27 24.59 4.44
CA GLN A 120 6.28 24.73 3.40
C GLN A 120 7.39 25.64 3.90
N THR A 121 8.64 25.21 3.75
CA THR A 121 9.81 26.05 4.05
C THR A 121 9.97 27.16 3.00
N SER A 122 10.73 28.19 3.32
CA SER A 122 11.08 29.26 2.37
C SER A 122 11.75 28.75 1.08
N THR A 123 12.36 27.57 1.15
CA THR A 123 12.98 26.87 0.02
C THR A 123 12.02 25.98 -0.76
N GLY A 124 10.73 26.00 -0.44
CA GLY A 124 9.70 25.21 -1.12
C GLY A 124 9.57 23.77 -0.64
N ARG A 125 10.37 23.31 0.33
CA ARG A 125 10.29 21.94 0.86
C ARG A 125 9.09 21.81 1.78
N GLU A 126 8.32 20.76 1.54
CA GLU A 126 7.15 20.43 2.34
C GLU A 126 7.55 19.64 3.59
N ARG A 127 6.85 19.90 4.69
CA ARG A 127 7.08 19.30 6.00
C ARG A 127 5.75 18.98 6.67
N TRP A 128 5.63 17.76 7.16
CA TRP A 128 4.44 17.24 7.83
C TRP A 128 4.77 16.96 9.29
N ASP A 129 4.18 17.74 10.19
CA ASP A 129 4.41 17.64 11.62
C ASP A 129 3.15 17.96 12.42
N THR A 130 3.09 17.43 13.65
CA THR A 130 2.09 17.86 14.63
C THR A 130 2.34 19.32 15.05
N PRO A 131 1.30 20.07 15.43
CA PRO A 131 1.45 21.44 15.93
C PRO A 131 2.40 21.51 17.13
N GLU A 132 3.08 22.65 17.28
CA GLU A 132 3.95 22.89 18.45
C GLU A 132 3.09 23.13 19.69
N VAL A 133 3.26 22.28 20.70
CA VAL A 133 2.67 22.49 22.03
C VAL A 133 3.70 23.21 22.89
N LYS A 134 3.32 24.37 23.43
CA LYS A 134 4.14 25.09 24.40
C LYS A 134 3.99 24.40 25.75
N THR A 135 4.95 23.56 26.12
CA THR A 135 5.08 23.10 27.51
C THR A 135 5.62 24.27 28.35
N GLY A 136 5.34 24.28 29.65
CA GLY A 136 5.78 25.34 30.57
C GLY A 136 7.28 25.67 30.45
N THR A 137 7.62 26.92 30.76
CA THR A 137 9.00 27.46 30.70
C THR A 137 9.64 27.39 29.31
N GLY A 138 8.91 27.82 28.27
CA GLY A 138 9.47 28.11 26.94
C GLY A 138 9.97 26.90 26.15
N ARG A 139 9.79 25.68 26.66
CA ARG A 139 10.12 24.45 25.94
C ARG A 139 8.99 24.13 24.96
N LYS A 140 9.34 24.06 23.68
CA LYS A 140 8.43 23.60 22.64
C LYS A 140 8.56 22.09 22.55
N SER A 141 7.45 21.38 22.72
CA SER A 141 7.37 19.96 22.46
C SER A 141 6.41 19.70 21.30
N ARG A 142 6.59 18.57 20.64
CA ARG A 142 5.64 18.06 19.65
C ARG A 142 5.13 16.72 20.15
N LEU A 143 3.90 16.38 19.77
CA LEU A 143 3.39 15.03 19.98
C LEU A 143 4.18 14.08 19.09
N ARG A 144 4.30 12.82 19.51
CA ARG A 144 4.86 11.77 18.65
C ARG A 144 3.89 11.50 17.50
N LYS A 145 4.43 11.02 16.39
CA LYS A 145 3.66 10.75 15.17
C LYS A 145 3.93 9.34 14.63
N ASP A 146 4.02 8.38 15.54
CA ASP A 146 4.52 7.04 15.25
C ASP A 146 3.48 6.20 14.49
N ARG A 147 2.18 6.41 14.76
CA ARG A 147 1.08 5.70 14.05
C ARG A 147 0.88 6.26 12.66
N TYR A 148 0.87 7.58 12.51
CA TYR A 148 0.84 8.24 11.21
C TYR A 148 2.02 7.80 10.35
N SER A 149 3.22 7.73 10.93
CA SER A 149 4.41 7.29 10.22
C SER A 149 4.29 5.83 9.77
N SER A 150 3.70 4.95 10.60
CA SER A 150 3.48 3.55 10.23
C SER A 150 2.48 3.38 9.09
N LEU A 151 1.38 4.14 9.12
CA LEU A 151 0.39 4.14 8.03
C LEU A 151 0.99 4.57 6.69
N ILE A 152 1.80 5.64 6.69
CA ILE A 152 2.46 6.12 5.47
C ILE A 152 3.42 5.07 4.91
N MET A 153 4.21 4.41 5.77
CA MET A 153 5.11 3.34 5.32
C MET A 153 4.33 2.19 4.70
N ALA A 154 3.26 1.75 5.37
CA ALA A 154 2.43 0.65 4.89
C ALA A 154 1.79 1.00 3.55
N ASN A 155 1.19 2.19 3.43
CA ASN A 155 0.54 2.62 2.20
C ASN A 155 1.54 2.73 1.04
N MET A 156 2.68 3.39 1.25
CA MET A 156 3.70 3.53 0.20
C MET A 156 4.24 2.17 -0.24
N SER A 157 4.44 1.24 0.70
CA SER A 157 4.84 -0.13 0.39
C SER A 157 3.78 -0.86 -0.44
N ALA A 158 2.50 -0.73 -0.06
CA ALA A 158 1.39 -1.33 -0.80
C ALA A 158 1.27 -0.76 -2.23
N ARG A 159 1.47 0.55 -2.43
CA ARG A 159 1.49 1.17 -3.76
C ARG A 159 2.60 0.60 -4.64
N HIS A 160 3.80 0.43 -4.10
CA HIS A 160 4.90 -0.18 -4.86
C HIS A 160 4.60 -1.63 -5.26
N LEU A 161 3.94 -2.41 -4.41
CA LEU A 161 3.52 -3.78 -4.74
C LEU A 161 2.36 -3.81 -5.76
N LEU A 162 1.41 -2.87 -5.66
CA LEU A 162 0.25 -2.82 -6.56
C LEU A 162 0.60 -2.36 -7.98
N VAL A 163 1.60 -1.50 -8.14
CA VAL A 163 2.13 -1.09 -9.45
C VAL A 163 2.67 -2.29 -10.24
N GLU A 164 3.08 -3.38 -9.57
CA GLU A 164 3.53 -4.61 -10.25
C GLU A 164 2.38 -5.48 -10.79
N LYS A 165 1.10 -5.16 -10.55
CA LYS A 165 0.01 -5.85 -11.24
C LYS A 165 -0.02 -5.37 -12.69
N PRO A 166 0.34 -6.21 -13.68
CA PRO A 166 0.32 -5.79 -15.07
C PRO A 166 -1.09 -5.33 -15.41
N THR A 167 -1.20 -4.23 -16.16
CA THR A 167 -2.46 -3.88 -16.81
C THR A 167 -2.96 -5.14 -17.49
N VAL A 168 -4.15 -5.60 -17.10
CA VAL A 168 -4.88 -6.57 -17.91
C VAL A 168 -4.98 -5.89 -19.26
N GLU A 169 -4.24 -6.39 -20.25
CA GLU A 169 -4.47 -6.02 -21.62
C GLU A 169 -5.89 -6.50 -21.91
N ASP A 170 -6.87 -5.62 -21.73
CA ASP A 170 -8.15 -5.76 -22.40
C ASP A 170 -7.80 -5.74 -23.88
N GLY A 171 -7.60 -6.94 -24.43
CA GLY A 171 -7.32 -7.13 -25.83
C GLY A 171 -8.38 -6.33 -26.58
N ALA A 172 -7.94 -5.39 -27.41
CA ALA A 172 -8.85 -4.55 -28.16
C ALA A 172 -9.75 -5.45 -29.03
N PHE A 173 -10.95 -5.78 -28.55
CA PHE A 173 -12.00 -6.38 -29.35
C PHE A 173 -12.58 -5.27 -30.25
N GLY A 174 -11.78 -4.87 -31.24
CA GLY A 174 -12.06 -3.70 -32.06
C GLY A 174 -11.06 -3.57 -33.21
N GLY A 175 -10.85 -4.65 -33.96
CA GLY A 175 -10.12 -4.61 -35.24
C GLY A 175 -11.03 -4.16 -36.39
N PHE A 176 -10.48 -3.36 -37.29
CA PHE A 176 -11.11 -3.05 -38.58
C PHE A 176 -11.38 -4.37 -39.33
N ALA A 177 -12.58 -4.51 -39.92
CA ALA A 177 -13.01 -5.74 -40.59
C ALA A 177 -12.05 -6.10 -41.75
N GLN A 178 -11.06 -6.94 -41.46
CA GLN A 178 -10.31 -7.65 -42.48
C GLN A 178 -11.18 -8.84 -42.91
N ASN A 179 -11.50 -8.89 -44.20
CA ASN A 179 -12.26 -9.98 -44.82
C ASN A 179 -11.49 -11.31 -44.71
N ASN A 180 -11.55 -11.96 -43.55
CA ASN A 180 -11.22 -13.37 -43.42
C ASN A 180 -12.43 -14.18 -43.88
N ALA A 181 -12.45 -14.52 -45.17
CA ALA A 181 -13.46 -15.32 -45.83
C ALA A 181 -13.54 -16.80 -45.34
N SER A 182 -13.00 -17.13 -44.17
CA SER A 182 -12.86 -18.50 -43.68
C SER A 182 -13.49 -18.77 -42.31
N ALA A 183 -14.32 -17.88 -41.78
CA ALA A 183 -14.96 -18.04 -40.46
C ALA A 183 -16.48 -18.28 -40.49
N PHE A 184 -17.05 -18.64 -41.64
CA PHE A 184 -18.44 -19.08 -41.71
C PHE A 184 -18.54 -20.60 -41.47
N SER A 185 -18.07 -21.08 -40.31
CA SER A 185 -18.66 -22.30 -39.76
C SER A 185 -20.01 -21.90 -39.16
N ASN A 186 -21.00 -22.78 -39.34
CA ASN A 186 -22.42 -22.56 -39.10
C ASN A 186 -22.79 -22.46 -37.60
N ASP A 187 -21.95 -21.80 -36.81
CA ASP A 187 -22.11 -21.61 -35.38
C ASP A 187 -22.95 -20.37 -35.12
N LYS A 188 -23.97 -20.53 -34.28
CA LYS A 188 -24.89 -19.46 -33.91
C LYS A 188 -24.13 -18.44 -33.06
N LEU A 189 -23.66 -17.37 -33.70
CA LEU A 189 -22.94 -16.25 -33.09
C LEU A 189 -23.78 -15.45 -32.08
N PHE A 190 -25.10 -15.65 -32.06
CA PHE A 190 -26.01 -14.96 -31.15
C PHE A 190 -26.99 -15.92 -30.49
N ASN A 191 -26.97 -15.95 -29.15
CA ASN A 191 -27.92 -16.70 -28.33
C ASN A 191 -28.97 -15.72 -27.78
N GLY A 192 -30.21 -15.84 -28.26
CA GLY A 192 -31.32 -15.00 -27.83
C GLY A 192 -32.68 -15.68 -28.02
N PRO A 193 -33.78 -15.05 -27.57
CA PRO A 193 -35.12 -15.61 -27.65
C PRO A 193 -35.51 -16.02 -29.07
N ALA A 194 -36.13 -17.21 -29.23
CA ALA A 194 -36.39 -17.85 -30.52
C ALA A 194 -37.14 -16.95 -31.52
N TRP A 195 -38.08 -16.14 -31.05
CA TRP A 195 -38.90 -15.25 -31.89
C TRP A 195 -38.09 -14.18 -32.64
N PHE A 196 -36.89 -13.85 -32.15
CA PHE A 196 -36.01 -12.85 -32.74
C PHE A 196 -34.96 -13.51 -33.64
N THR A 197 -34.36 -14.61 -33.20
CA THR A 197 -33.27 -15.29 -33.92
C THR A 197 -33.74 -15.95 -35.21
N GLU A 198 -34.97 -16.46 -35.25
CA GLU A 198 -35.55 -17.04 -36.48
C GLU A 198 -35.83 -15.99 -37.56
N LYS A 199 -36.15 -14.75 -37.17
CA LYS A 199 -36.48 -13.67 -38.12
C LYS A 199 -35.26 -13.00 -38.72
N THR A 200 -34.11 -13.06 -38.05
CA THR A 200 -32.90 -12.32 -38.43
C THR A 200 -31.88 -13.17 -39.19
N GLN A 201 -32.03 -14.51 -39.20
CA GLN A 201 -31.09 -15.42 -39.85
C GLN A 201 -30.97 -15.27 -41.38
N ASN A 202 -31.96 -14.66 -42.06
CA ASN A 202 -31.96 -14.51 -43.53
C ASN A 202 -31.93 -13.04 -43.99
N LEU A 203 -31.54 -12.10 -43.12
CA LEU A 203 -31.58 -10.67 -43.45
C LEU A 203 -30.26 -10.11 -44.01
N TYR A 204 -29.23 -10.95 -44.19
CA TYR A 204 -27.96 -10.60 -44.81
C TYR A 204 -27.40 -11.76 -45.63
#